data_AF-A0A3D5G9T7-F1
#
_entry.id   AF-A0A3D5G9T7-F1
#
_cell.length_a   1.000
_cell.length_b   1.000
_cell.length_c   1.000
_cell.angle_alpha   90.00
_cell.angle_beta   90.00
_cell.angle_gamma   90.00
#
_symmetry.space_group_name_H-M   'P 1'
#
loop_
_entity.id
_entity.type
_entity.pdbx_description
1 polymer ?
#
loop_
_entity_poly.entity_id
_entity_poly.type
_entity_poly.pdbx_seq_one_letter_code
_entity_poly.pdbx_strand_id
1 'polypeptide(L)'
;MAWESYKLDQEAHDLVIKYRDKKDAPNQAYKMRVSVAYGLERFWGEQFRLVKDKDKADYWRDTWKALVKIMANAGVKIPNDNVSPDDTAAIKIMANKLWDFPVEQRKVAIAVLTQLCDSMVWWTQRYKPTKSNGNSGGEKDE
;
A
#
# COMPACT_ATOMS: atom_id res chain seq x y z
N MET A 1 3.08 -18.97 -24.49
CA MET A 1 2.71 -17.86 -23.59
C MET A 1 3.85 -17.70 -22.60
N ALA A 2 4.73 -16.72 -22.81
CA ALA A 2 5.79 -16.43 -21.84
C ALA A 2 5.11 -15.90 -20.56
N TRP A 3 5.52 -16.41 -19.40
CA TRP A 3 5.06 -15.92 -18.11
C TRP A 3 5.52 -14.47 -17.96
N GLU A 4 4.64 -13.50 -18.22
CA GLU A 4 4.89 -12.13 -17.82
C GLU A 4 4.59 -12.05 -16.32
N SER A 5 5.65 -12.00 -15.51
CA SER A 5 5.46 -11.57 -14.12
C SER A 5 4.84 -10.18 -14.18
N TYR A 6 3.75 -9.95 -13.44
CA TYR A 6 3.00 -8.67 -13.44
C TYR A 6 3.81 -7.46 -12.93
N LYS A 7 5.15 -7.53 -12.95
CA LYS A 7 6.10 -6.52 -12.51
C LYS A 7 5.79 -5.98 -11.10
N LEU A 8 5.17 -6.83 -10.26
CA LEU A 8 4.78 -6.52 -8.90
C LEU A 8 5.93 -5.94 -8.09
N ASP A 9 7.11 -6.53 -8.25
CA ASP A 9 8.31 -6.08 -7.56
C ASP A 9 8.79 -4.70 -8.06
N GLN A 10 8.69 -4.44 -9.36
CA GLN A 10 9.03 -3.13 -9.94
C GLN A 10 8.04 -2.05 -9.50
N GLU A 11 6.73 -2.33 -9.50
CA GLU A 11 5.71 -1.39 -9.02
C GLU A 11 5.89 -1.13 -7.51
N ALA A 12 6.22 -2.15 -6.72
CA ALA A 12 6.56 -1.99 -5.30
C ALA A 12 7.81 -1.13 -5.10
N HIS A 13 8.87 -1.36 -5.87
CA HIS A 13 10.08 -0.55 -5.86
C HIS A 13 9.75 0.92 -6.17
N ASP A 14 9.00 1.18 -7.25
CA ASP A 14 8.68 2.52 -7.72
C ASP A 14 7.80 3.28 -6.71
N LEU A 15 6.87 2.58 -6.06
CA LEU A 15 6.09 3.12 -4.94
C LEU A 15 6.99 3.46 -3.75
N VAL A 16 7.86 2.54 -3.31
CA VAL A 16 8.71 2.78 -2.14
C VAL A 16 9.69 3.92 -2.41
N ILE A 17 10.33 3.97 -3.58
CA ILE A 17 11.32 5.01 -3.88
C ILE A 17 10.67 6.39 -4.01
N LYS A 18 9.46 6.47 -4.59
CA LYS A 18 8.67 7.71 -4.67
C LYS A 18 8.35 8.30 -3.30
N TYR A 19 8.19 7.45 -2.28
CA TYR A 19 7.85 7.87 -0.92
C TYR A 19 9.00 7.72 0.08
N ARG A 20 10.21 7.36 -0.36
CA ARG A 20 11.37 7.07 0.49
C ARG A 20 11.71 8.21 1.45
N ASP A 21 11.75 9.43 0.92
CA ASP A 21 12.17 10.63 1.66
C ASP A 21 11.01 11.27 2.43
N LYS A 22 9.79 10.72 2.28
CA LYS A 22 8.60 11.21 2.98
C LYS A 22 8.51 10.58 4.36
N LYS A 23 8.21 11.40 5.36
CA LYS A 23 8.28 11.02 6.78
C LYS A 23 7.38 9.81 7.07
N ASP A 24 8.01 8.69 7.43
CA ASP A 24 7.37 7.47 7.96
C ASP A 24 6.33 6.78 7.07
N ALA A 25 6.14 7.17 5.82
CA ALA A 25 5.19 6.52 4.92
C ALA A 25 5.60 5.09 4.54
N PRO A 26 6.85 4.83 4.11
CA PRO A 26 7.32 3.47 3.84
C PRO A 26 7.26 2.57 5.09
N ASN A 27 7.49 3.14 6.29
CA ASN A 27 7.46 2.39 7.57
C ASN A 27 6.08 1.78 7.89
N GLN A 28 5.00 2.20 7.23
CA GLN A 28 3.66 1.60 7.41
C GLN A 28 3.49 0.28 6.64
N ALA A 29 4.37 -0.07 5.70
CA ALA A 29 4.22 -1.24 4.84
C ALA A 29 4.03 -2.55 5.62
N TYR A 30 4.78 -2.73 6.73
CA TYR A 30 4.64 -3.91 7.57
C TYR A 30 3.26 -4.03 8.23
N LYS A 31 2.68 -2.90 8.68
CA LYS A 31 1.34 -2.89 9.27
C LYS A 31 0.28 -3.19 8.22
N MET A 32 0.45 -2.63 7.03
CA MET A 32 -0.52 -2.82 5.96
C MET A 32 -0.52 -4.23 5.39
N ARG A 33 0.63 -4.90 5.32
CA ARG A 33 0.71 -6.33 5.01
C ARG A 33 -0.29 -7.16 5.82
N VAL A 34 -0.37 -6.91 7.13
CA VAL A 34 -1.30 -7.62 8.03
C VAL A 34 -2.75 -7.19 7.78
N SER A 35 -2.97 -5.92 7.43
CA SER A 35 -4.31 -5.38 7.19
C SER A 35 -5.01 -5.96 5.96
N VAL A 36 -4.26 -6.42 4.95
CA VAL A 36 -4.80 -6.96 3.69
C VAL A 36 -5.69 -8.18 3.92
N ALA A 37 -5.37 -8.99 4.94
CA ALA A 37 -6.15 -10.16 5.31
C ALA A 37 -7.60 -9.83 5.74
N TYR A 38 -7.86 -8.60 6.17
CA TYR A 38 -9.20 -8.15 6.56
C TYR A 38 -10.07 -7.69 5.36
N GLY A 39 -9.52 -7.74 4.15
CA GLY A 39 -10.27 -7.52 2.91
C GLY A 39 -9.98 -6.19 2.21
N LEU A 40 -10.52 -6.07 1.00
CA LEU A 40 -10.28 -4.96 0.08
C LEU A 40 -10.79 -3.62 0.61
N GLU A 41 -11.98 -3.60 1.22
CA GLU A 41 -12.53 -2.37 1.81
C GLU A 41 -11.63 -1.83 2.93
N ARG A 42 -11.17 -2.72 3.82
CA ARG A 42 -10.33 -2.32 4.95
C ARG A 42 -9.03 -1.68 4.48
N PHE A 43 -8.41 -2.24 3.44
CA PHE A 43 -7.22 -1.67 2.83
C PHE A 43 -7.51 -0.34 2.12
N TRP A 44 -8.54 -0.31 1.26
CA TRP A 44 -8.93 0.89 0.51
C TRP A 44 -9.27 2.06 1.44
N GLY A 45 -9.95 1.81 2.56
CA GLY A 45 -10.37 2.83 3.52
C GLY A 45 -9.21 3.43 4.34
N GLU A 46 -8.04 2.82 4.34
CA GLU A 46 -6.89 3.29 5.12
C GLU A 46 -6.42 4.69 4.70
N GLN A 47 -6.59 5.03 3.42
CA GLN A 47 -6.28 6.37 2.91
C GLN A 47 -7.08 7.48 3.62
N PHE A 48 -8.32 7.20 4.04
CA PHE A 48 -9.16 8.17 4.76
C PHE A 48 -8.76 8.27 6.23
N ARG A 49 -8.37 7.14 6.85
CA ARG A 49 -7.86 7.12 8.22
C ARG A 49 -6.61 7.99 8.39
N LEU A 50 -5.81 8.06 7.33
CA LEU A 50 -4.53 8.78 7.31
C LEU A 50 -4.63 10.16 6.68
N VAL A 51 -5.83 10.71 6.44
CA VAL A 51 -6.01 12.02 5.78
C VAL A 51 -5.23 13.17 6.44
N LYS A 52 -5.00 13.10 7.76
CA LYS A 52 -4.19 14.07 8.51
C LYS A 52 -2.68 14.00 8.18
N ASP A 53 -2.22 12.86 7.68
CA ASP A 53 -0.84 12.60 7.24
C ASP A 53 -0.86 12.31 5.73
N LYS A 54 -0.86 13.40 4.95
CA LYS A 54 -1.06 13.37 3.51
C LYS A 54 -0.11 12.42 2.79
N ASP A 55 1.15 12.36 3.20
CA ASP A 55 2.14 11.48 2.56
C ASP A 55 1.80 10.01 2.76
N LYS A 56 1.31 9.62 3.94
CA LYS A 56 0.85 8.26 4.20
C LYS A 56 -0.45 7.95 3.48
N ALA A 57 -1.41 8.87 3.48
CA ALA A 57 -2.66 8.70 2.74
C ALA A 57 -2.40 8.52 1.24
N ASP A 58 -1.55 9.37 0.66
CA ASP A 58 -1.16 9.33 -0.74
C ASP A 58 -0.44 8.03 -1.11
N TYR A 59 0.42 7.52 -0.21
CA TYR A 59 1.10 6.23 -0.40
C TYR A 59 0.11 5.06 -0.54
N TRP A 60 -0.91 4.99 0.32
CA TRP A 60 -1.92 3.92 0.26
C TRP A 60 -2.88 4.08 -0.90
N ARG A 61 -3.25 5.33 -1.24
CA ARG A 61 -4.03 5.63 -2.44
C ARG A 61 -3.31 5.21 -3.72
N ASP A 62 -2.01 5.51 -3.82
CA ASP A 62 -1.21 5.13 -4.98
C ASP A 62 -0.98 3.61 -5.04
N THR A 63 -0.82 2.96 -3.88
CA THR A 63 -0.74 1.50 -3.82
C THR A 63 -2.04 0.83 -4.30
N TRP A 64 -3.20 1.38 -3.92
CA TRP A 64 -4.50 0.93 -4.42
C TRP A 64 -4.62 1.11 -5.94
N LYS A 65 -4.20 2.25 -6.48
CA LYS A 65 -4.17 2.50 -7.93
C LYS A 65 -3.24 1.52 -8.66
N ALA A 66 -2.08 1.20 -8.09
CA ALA A 66 -1.17 0.20 -8.64
C ALA A 66 -1.82 -1.18 -8.68
N LEU A 67 -2.49 -1.61 -7.61
CA LEU A 67 -3.26 -2.85 -7.60
C LEU A 67 -4.32 -2.88 -8.72
N VAL A 68 -5.11 -1.81 -8.86
CA VAL A 68 -6.15 -1.70 -9.89
C VAL A 68 -5.55 -1.85 -11.29
N LYS A 69 -4.41 -1.19 -11.56
CA LYS A 69 -3.68 -1.28 -12.82
C LYS A 69 -3.17 -2.70 -13.09
N ILE A 70 -2.56 -3.34 -12.09
CA ILE A 70 -2.01 -4.69 -12.21
C ILE A 70 -3.13 -5.70 -12.50
N MET A 71 -4.23 -5.60 -11.78
CA MET A 71 -5.37 -6.50 -11.92
C MET A 71 -6.12 -6.27 -13.24
N ALA A 72 -6.13 -5.04 -13.75
CA ALA A 72 -6.68 -4.74 -15.08
C ALA A 72 -5.93 -5.45 -16.20
N ASN A 73 -4.61 -5.62 -16.09
CA ASN A 73 -3.82 -6.42 -17.05
C ASN A 73 -4.25 -7.90 -17.06
N ALA A 74 -4.76 -8.40 -15.95
CA ALA A 74 -5.32 -9.74 -15.81
C ALA A 74 -6.84 -9.81 -16.16
N GLY A 75 -7.42 -8.73 -16.70
CA GLY A 75 -8.84 -8.65 -17.04
C GLY A 75 -9.78 -8.44 -15.84
N VAL A 76 -9.24 -8.17 -14.64
CA VAL A 76 -10.00 -8.00 -13.41
C VAL A 76 -10.18 -6.52 -13.09
N LYS A 77 -11.43 -6.05 -13.09
CA LYS A 77 -11.78 -4.64 -12.84
C LYS A 77 -12.14 -4.42 -11.37
N ILE A 78 -11.17 -3.99 -10.58
CA ILE A 78 -11.41 -3.60 -9.19
C ILE A 78 -12.08 -2.22 -9.16
N PRO A 79 -13.16 -2.03 -8.36
CA PRO A 79 -13.77 -0.71 -8.15
C PRO A 79 -12.73 0.32 -7.68
N ASN A 80 -12.75 1.53 -8.25
CA ASN A 80 -11.78 2.58 -7.92
C ASN A 80 -12.35 3.98 -8.15
N ASP A 81 -13.55 4.22 -7.64
CA ASP A 81 -14.19 5.52 -7.78
C ASP A 81 -13.42 6.61 -7.01
N ASN A 82 -13.47 7.84 -7.50
CA ASN A 82 -12.92 8.98 -6.78
C ASN A 82 -13.89 9.40 -5.67
N VAL A 83 -13.57 9.07 -4.42
CA VAL A 83 -14.42 9.28 -3.24
C VAL A 83 -13.77 10.28 -2.30
N SER A 84 -14.54 11.30 -1.88
CA SER A 84 -14.10 12.26 -0.86
C SER A 84 -14.21 11.64 0.54
N PRO A 85 -13.25 11.89 1.46
CA PRO A 85 -13.36 11.46 2.86
C PRO A 85 -14.61 11.99 3.57
N ASP A 86 -15.14 13.14 3.13
CA ASP A 86 -16.28 13.81 3.76
C ASP A 86 -17.64 13.35 3.17
N ASP A 87 -17.62 12.55 2.10
CA ASP A 87 -18.84 12.06 1.44
C ASP A 87 -19.17 10.64 1.93
N THR A 88 -19.94 10.58 3.02
CA THR A 88 -20.38 9.31 3.61
C THR A 88 -21.21 8.46 2.65
N ALA A 89 -21.99 9.07 1.76
CA ALA A 89 -22.82 8.34 0.80
C ALA A 89 -21.95 7.68 -0.27
N ALA A 90 -20.99 8.41 -0.83
CA ALA A 90 -20.02 7.85 -1.79
C ALA A 90 -19.15 6.76 -1.16
N ILE A 91 -18.72 6.92 0.09
CA ILE A 91 -17.97 5.88 0.82
C ILE A 91 -18.78 4.59 0.91
N LYS A 92 -20.06 4.67 1.31
CA LYS A 92 -20.94 3.49 1.40
C LYS A 92 -21.14 2.81 0.05
N ILE A 93 -21.34 3.59 -1.02
CA ILE A 93 -21.49 3.05 -2.37
C ILE A 93 -20.23 2.29 -2.80
N MET A 94 -19.06 2.87 -2.58
CA MET A 94 -17.79 2.25 -2.93
C MET A 94 -17.49 1.01 -2.08
N ALA A 95 -17.79 1.05 -0.78
CA ALA A 95 -17.71 -0.12 0.10
C ALA A 95 -18.60 -1.26 -0.40
N ASN A 96 -19.87 -0.99 -0.74
CA ASN A 96 -20.78 -1.98 -1.31
C ASN A 96 -20.23 -2.59 -2.60
N LYS A 97 -19.67 -1.77 -3.52
CA LYS A 97 -19.01 -2.29 -4.73
C LYS A 97 -17.87 -3.26 -4.42
N LEU A 98 -17.10 -3.01 -3.35
CA LEU A 98 -16.02 -3.90 -2.91
C LEU A 98 -16.54 -5.19 -2.26
N TRP A 99 -17.71 -5.16 -1.61
CA TRP A 99 -18.40 -6.33 -1.04
C TRP A 99 -19.17 -7.15 -2.07
N ASP A 100 -19.70 -6.51 -3.10
CA ASP A 100 -20.39 -7.17 -4.21
C ASP A 100 -19.41 -7.70 -5.28
N PHE A 101 -18.13 -7.31 -5.17
CA PHE A 101 -17.07 -7.79 -6.07
C PHE A 101 -17.00 -9.32 -6.07
N PRO A 102 -16.92 -10.00 -7.24
CA PRO A 102 -16.99 -11.46 -7.31
C PRO A 102 -15.97 -12.14 -6.39
N VAL A 103 -16.45 -13.09 -5.57
CA VAL A 103 -15.66 -13.71 -4.49
C VAL A 103 -14.32 -14.27 -4.99
N GLU A 104 -14.31 -14.94 -6.13
CA GLU A 104 -13.07 -15.51 -6.68
C GLU A 104 -12.09 -14.43 -7.14
N GLN A 105 -12.56 -13.37 -7.80
CA GLN A 105 -11.70 -12.24 -8.18
C GLN A 105 -11.20 -11.47 -6.96
N ARG A 106 -12.03 -11.35 -5.91
CA ARG A 106 -11.65 -10.74 -4.64
C ARG A 106 -10.53 -11.51 -3.96
N LYS A 107 -10.60 -12.85 -3.90
CA LYS A 107 -9.53 -13.69 -3.35
C LYS A 107 -8.22 -13.48 -4.10
N VAL A 108 -8.27 -13.45 -5.44
CA VAL A 108 -7.09 -13.18 -6.28
C VAL A 108 -6.54 -11.77 -6.01
N ALA A 109 -7.40 -10.75 -5.96
CA ALA A 109 -7.00 -9.38 -5.66
C ALA A 109 -6.31 -9.25 -4.29
N ILE A 110 -6.84 -9.93 -3.26
CA ILE A 110 -6.24 -9.98 -1.92
C ILE A 110 -4.87 -10.66 -1.96
N ALA A 111 -4.73 -11.78 -2.68
CA ALA A 111 -3.45 -12.47 -2.82
C ALA A 111 -2.40 -11.59 -3.52
N VAL A 112 -2.77 -10.94 -4.63
CA VAL A 112 -1.89 -10.02 -5.37
C VAL A 112 -1.52 -8.80 -4.53
N LEU A 113 -2.49 -8.22 -3.81
CA LEU A 113 -2.24 -7.10 -2.91
C LEU A 113 -1.31 -7.48 -1.75
N THR A 114 -1.47 -8.68 -1.20
CA THR A 114 -0.58 -9.23 -0.16
C THR A 114 0.84 -9.32 -0.70
N GLN A 115 1.02 -9.92 -1.88
CA GLN A 115 2.33 -10.03 -2.51
C GLN A 115 2.96 -8.67 -2.84
N LEU A 116 2.17 -7.71 -3.30
CA LEU A 116 2.61 -6.33 -3.53
C LEU A 116 3.11 -5.69 -2.22
N CYS A 117 2.36 -5.84 -1.13
CA CYS A 117 2.75 -5.36 0.19
C CYS A 117 4.03 -6.04 0.71
N ASP A 118 4.20 -7.35 0.45
CA ASP A 118 5.41 -8.10 0.82
C ASP A 118 6.65 -7.56 0.09
N SER A 119 6.54 -7.32 -1.22
CA SER A 119 7.59 -6.67 -2.00
C SER A 119 7.89 -5.25 -1.49
N MET A 120 6.86 -4.46 -1.14
CA MET A 120 7.05 -3.11 -0.59
C MET A 120 7.78 -3.15 0.77
N VAL A 121 7.49 -4.13 1.63
CA VAL A 121 8.21 -4.33 2.90
C VAL A 121 9.69 -4.60 2.64
N TRP A 122 10.00 -5.47 1.68
CA TRP A 122 11.38 -5.80 1.30
C TRP A 122 12.15 -4.55 0.85
N TRP A 123 11.59 -3.77 -0.08
CA TRP A 123 12.21 -2.53 -0.55
C TRP A 123 12.34 -1.48 0.55
N THR A 124 11.31 -1.34 1.40
CA THR A 124 11.37 -0.43 2.55
C THR A 124 12.55 -0.76 3.45
N GLN A 125 12.78 -2.05 3.76
CA GLN A 125 13.93 -2.47 4.56
C GLN A 125 15.26 -2.17 3.86
N ARG A 126 15.33 -2.37 2.54
CA ARG A 126 16.55 -2.12 1.75
C ARG A 126 16.97 -0.66 1.69
N TYR A 127 16.01 0.26 1.72
CA TYR A 127 16.23 1.71 1.68
C TYR A 127 16.27 2.37 3.05
N LYS A 128 16.14 1.62 4.16
CA LYS A 128 16.40 2.18 5.47
C LYS A 128 17.85 2.68 5.50
N PRO A 129 18.10 3.94 5.90
CA PRO A 129 19.46 4.42 6.05
C PRO A 129 20.19 3.52 7.05
N THR A 130 21.36 3.04 6.68
CA THR A 130 22.26 2.35 7.61
C THR A 130 22.53 3.33 8.75
N LYS A 131 22.20 2.94 9.97
CA LYS A 131 22.69 3.67 11.15
C LYS A 131 24.22 3.60 11.08
N SER A 132 24.84 4.68 10.62
CA SER A 132 26.26 4.89 10.84
C SER A 132 26.48 4.82 12.34
N ASN A 133 27.23 3.81 12.80
CA ASN A 133 27.81 3.79 14.14
C ASN A 133 28.76 4.99 14.26
N GLY A 134 28.22 6.15 14.60
CA GLY A 134 28.97 7.28 15.14
C GLY A 134 29.13 7.06 16.63
N ASN A 135 30.21 6.39 17.03
CA ASN A 135 30.72 6.47 18.38
C ASN A 135 31.11 7.95 18.63
N SER A 136 30.50 8.58 19.61
CA SER A 136 31.06 9.77 20.26
C SER A 136 30.86 9.55 21.75
N GLY A 137 31.87 8.94 22.36
CA GLY A 137 32.05 8.96 23.80
C GLY A 137 32.21 10.39 24.29
N GLY A 138 31.74 10.61 25.51
CA GLY A 138 31.84 11.85 26.25
C GLY A 138 31.48 11.57 27.71
N GLU A 139 32.28 10.73 28.34
CA GLU A 139 32.46 10.73 29.79
C GLU A 139 33.06 12.09 30.16
N LYS A 140 32.34 12.89 30.96
CA LYS A 140 32.93 13.87 31.88
C LYS A 140 32.03 14.02 33.09
N ASP A 141 32.70 13.88 34.22
CA ASP A 141 32.29 14.07 35.60
C ASP A 141 31.68 15.46 35.85
N GLU A 142 30.60 15.50 36.64
CA GLU A 142 30.43 16.32 37.87
C GLU A 142 29.17 15.89 38.64
#